data_AF-A0A090Z6F6-F1
#
_entry.id   AF-A0A090Z6F6-F1
#
_cell.length_a   1.000
_cell.length_b   1.000
_cell.length_c   1.000
_cell.angle_alpha   90.00
_cell.angle_beta   90.00
_cell.angle_gamma   90.00
#
_symmetry.space_group_name_H-M   'P 1'
#
loop_
_entity.id
_entity.type
_entity.pdbx_description
1 polymer ?
#
loop_
_entity_poly.entity_id
_entity_poly.type
_entity_poly.pdbx_seq_one_letter_code
_entity_poly.pdbx_strand_id
1 'polypeptide(L)'
;MKKLLKKLSIILLTSCFALLTMFSFTSTSLAATEIKSRYNLIDGKQTITPDLNKSVKLEVRTGKKDKNDKEIILGFSNRDKFINYLNLEKNVINKDIIKNLGSGTCCTDFYWDTNKGGSYFSISPGNVSSLSGNGWNDQISSISTAKYGSYTVLWQHTPEHNYGYGIAFNNSQYYGSTINLTDHYMGDGTNWNDQTSYIEVKN
;
A
#
# COMPACT_ATOMS: atom_id res chain seq x y z
N MET A 1 -20.49 -18.39 51.04
CA MET A 1 -20.46 -16.98 51.50
C MET A 1 -19.66 -16.15 50.50
N LYS A 2 -20.28 -15.10 49.93
CA LYS A 2 -19.67 -13.88 49.35
C LYS A 2 -18.80 -14.11 48.08
N LYS A 3 -19.10 -13.60 46.88
CA LYS A 3 -19.78 -12.34 46.51
C LYS A 3 -20.38 -12.42 45.10
N LEU A 4 -21.62 -11.94 45.01
CA LEU A 4 -22.26 -11.39 43.83
C LEU A 4 -21.48 -10.20 43.25
N LEU A 5 -21.53 -10.08 41.91
CA LEU A 5 -21.71 -8.88 41.07
C LEU A 5 -21.08 -7.53 41.50
N LYS A 6 -20.23 -6.99 40.61
CA LYS A 6 -20.04 -5.56 40.21
C LYS A 6 -18.67 -5.46 39.51
N LYS A 7 -18.45 -4.99 38.27
CA LYS A 7 -19.12 -4.14 37.27
C LYS A 7 -18.52 -4.54 35.90
N LEU A 8 -19.28 -4.77 34.82
CA LEU A 8 -19.78 -3.78 33.86
C LEU A 8 -18.72 -2.76 33.35
N SER A 9 -18.08 -3.09 32.23
CA SER A 9 -17.58 -2.19 31.18
C SER A 9 -17.75 -2.95 29.85
N ILE A 10 -18.93 -2.90 29.21
CA ILE A 10 -19.24 -2.02 28.06
C ILE A 10 -18.12 -2.12 27.02
N ILE A 11 -18.20 -3.13 26.13
CA ILE A 11 -18.66 -3.01 24.73
C ILE A 11 -17.79 -2.05 23.92
N LEU A 12 -16.98 -2.58 23.00
CA LEU A 12 -17.08 -2.39 21.53
C LEU A 12 -15.75 -2.76 20.84
N LEU A 13 -15.52 -4.03 20.50
CA LEU A 13 -14.53 -4.39 19.46
C LEU A 13 -14.79 -5.78 18.87
N THR A 14 -16.02 -6.00 18.39
CA THR A 14 -16.40 -7.23 17.68
C THR A 14 -17.19 -6.87 16.43
N SER A 15 -16.48 -6.42 15.40
CA SER A 15 -16.92 -6.26 13.99
C SER A 15 -15.82 -5.41 13.33
N CYS A 16 -14.96 -5.88 12.43
CA CYS A 16 -15.21 -6.67 11.24
C CYS A 16 -13.86 -7.26 10.81
N PHE A 17 -13.70 -8.58 10.87
CA PHE A 17 -12.80 -9.29 9.96
C PHE A 17 -13.24 -10.75 9.96
N ALA A 18 -14.40 -10.98 9.35
CA ALA A 18 -14.82 -12.30 8.97
C ALA A 18 -15.39 -12.24 7.56
N LEU A 19 -14.86 -13.13 6.71
CA LEU A 19 -15.51 -13.72 5.55
C LEU A 19 -15.47 -12.94 4.23
N LEU A 20 -14.40 -13.21 3.49
CA LEU A 20 -14.38 -13.26 2.03
C LEU A 20 -15.17 -14.48 1.52
N THR A 21 -16.46 -14.59 1.88
CA THR A 21 -17.36 -15.61 1.33
C THR A 21 -18.71 -15.01 0.98
N MET A 22 -19.05 -15.08 -0.32
CA MET A 22 -20.41 -15.11 -0.87
C MET A 22 -21.27 -13.86 -0.62
N PHE A 23 -21.50 -13.04 -1.65
CA PHE A 23 -22.57 -12.04 -1.60
C PHE A 23 -23.48 -12.10 -2.83
N SER A 24 -24.71 -12.54 -2.58
CA SER A 24 -25.89 -12.35 -3.42
C SER A 24 -26.49 -10.97 -3.14
N PHE A 25 -26.76 -10.21 -4.20
CA PHE A 25 -27.23 -8.82 -4.12
C PHE A 25 -28.74 -8.74 -3.93
N THR A 26 -29.19 -7.84 -3.04
CA THR A 26 -30.49 -7.18 -3.20
C THR A 26 -30.26 -5.67 -3.06
N SER A 27 -30.59 -4.93 -4.12
CA SER A 27 -30.39 -3.49 -4.22
C SER A 27 -31.74 -2.77 -4.06
N THR A 28 -31.84 -1.87 -3.10
CA THR A 28 -32.81 -0.77 -3.15
C THR A 28 -32.07 0.51 -3.55
N SER A 29 -32.44 1.04 -4.71
CA SER A 29 -31.75 2.16 -5.36
C SER A 29 -32.17 3.50 -4.78
N LEU A 30 -31.20 4.28 -4.32
CA LEU A 30 -31.22 5.73 -4.47
C LEU A 30 -30.15 6.04 -5.52
N ALA A 31 -30.48 6.82 -6.55
CA ALA A 31 -29.53 7.19 -7.59
C ALA A 31 -28.45 8.12 -7.00
N ALA A 32 -27.45 7.52 -6.35
CA ALA A 32 -26.21 8.16 -5.98
C ALA A 32 -25.40 8.31 -7.28
N THR A 33 -24.99 9.54 -7.60
CA THR A 33 -23.98 9.78 -8.62
C THR A 33 -22.78 8.91 -8.28
N GLU A 34 -22.55 7.87 -9.07
CA GLU A 34 -21.58 6.84 -8.75
C GLU A 34 -20.18 7.46 -8.82
N ILE A 35 -19.56 7.69 -7.67
CA ILE A 35 -18.21 8.24 -7.61
C ILE A 35 -17.29 7.15 -8.14
N LYS A 36 -16.77 7.35 -9.35
CA LYS A 36 -15.78 6.46 -9.95
C LYS A 36 -14.44 6.65 -9.24
N SER A 37 -14.30 6.04 -8.06
CA SER A 37 -13.05 5.96 -7.32
C SER A 37 -12.09 4.99 -8.00
N ARG A 38 -10.79 5.30 -7.97
CA ARG A 38 -9.73 4.37 -8.40
C ARG A 38 -9.39 3.32 -7.33
N TYR A 39 -9.82 3.55 -6.08
CA TYR A 39 -9.57 2.67 -4.95
C TYR A 39 -10.76 1.73 -4.72
N ASN A 40 -10.48 0.47 -4.40
CA ASN A 40 -11.47 -0.53 -3.99
C ASN A 40 -11.91 -0.32 -2.53
N LEU A 41 -10.98 0.13 -1.67
CA LEU A 41 -11.23 0.44 -0.27
C LEU A 41 -10.43 1.68 0.12
N ILE A 42 -10.98 2.52 1.01
CA ILE A 42 -10.21 3.58 1.66
C ILE A 42 -10.35 3.44 3.16
N ASP A 43 -9.23 3.32 3.87
CA ASP A 43 -9.19 3.07 5.32
C ASP A 43 -10.06 1.86 5.74
N GLY A 44 -10.12 0.83 4.88
CA GLY A 44 -10.94 -0.37 5.07
C GLY A 44 -12.44 -0.19 4.78
N LYS A 45 -12.89 0.99 4.33
CA LYS A 45 -14.29 1.26 3.98
C LYS A 45 -14.55 1.06 2.48
N GLN A 46 -15.65 0.37 2.16
CA GLN A 46 -16.13 0.16 0.78
C GLN A 46 -16.95 1.34 0.24
N THR A 47 -17.71 2.02 1.11
CA THR A 47 -18.47 3.21 0.70
C THR A 47 -17.52 4.39 0.57
N ILE A 48 -17.23 4.77 -0.68
CA ILE A 48 -16.30 5.85 -1.00
C ILE A 48 -17.08 7.13 -1.32
N THR A 49 -16.86 8.15 -0.50
CA THR A 49 -17.38 9.51 -0.74
C THR A 49 -16.31 10.36 -1.45
N PRO A 50 -16.66 11.52 -2.05
CA PRO A 50 -15.68 12.37 -2.72
C PRO A 50 -14.63 12.88 -1.73
N ASP A 51 -15.03 13.22 -0.51
CA ASP A 51 -14.15 13.68 0.56
C ASP A 51 -13.19 12.57 0.99
N LEU A 52 -13.68 11.33 1.10
CA LEU A 52 -12.82 10.19 1.43
C LEU A 52 -11.80 9.94 0.32
N ASN A 53 -12.22 9.99 -0.94
CA ASN A 53 -11.34 9.85 -2.11
C ASN A 53 -10.22 10.91 -2.12
N LYS A 54 -10.57 12.17 -1.88
CA LYS A 54 -9.61 13.29 -1.77
C LYS A 54 -8.67 13.18 -0.56
N SER A 55 -9.09 12.47 0.49
CA SER A 55 -8.30 12.33 1.71
C SER A 55 -7.16 11.31 1.60
N VAL A 56 -7.10 10.52 0.53
CA VAL A 56 -6.05 9.51 0.34
C VAL A 56 -4.68 10.17 0.23
N LYS A 57 -3.78 9.78 1.12
CA LYS A 57 -2.38 10.19 1.13
C LYS A 57 -1.43 9.05 0.77
N LEU A 58 -1.86 7.80 0.91
CA LEU A 58 -1.07 6.63 0.53
C LEU A 58 -1.92 5.67 -0.31
N GLU A 59 -1.43 5.33 -1.50
CA GLU A 59 -1.98 4.29 -2.35
C GLU A 59 -1.20 2.97 -2.15
N VAL A 60 -1.92 1.85 -2.07
CA VAL A 60 -1.33 0.51 -2.01
C VAL A 60 -1.76 -0.29 -3.23
N ARG A 61 -0.77 -0.67 -4.03
CA ARG A 61 -0.86 -1.57 -5.17
C ARG A 61 -0.67 -3.00 -4.69
N THR A 62 -1.76 -3.75 -4.58
CA THR A 62 -1.72 -5.10 -4.00
C THR A 62 -1.18 -6.13 -4.98
N GLY A 63 -1.23 -5.88 -6.29
CA GLY A 63 -0.95 -6.85 -7.35
C GLY A 63 -1.97 -7.99 -7.47
N LYS A 64 -2.92 -8.10 -6.53
CA LYS A 64 -4.03 -9.06 -6.58
C LYS A 64 -5.11 -8.52 -7.50
N LYS A 65 -5.81 -9.43 -8.19
CA LYS A 65 -6.89 -9.08 -9.10
C LYS A 65 -8.26 -9.40 -8.52
N ASP A 66 -9.24 -8.58 -8.86
CA ASP A 66 -10.65 -8.81 -8.57
C ASP A 66 -11.26 -9.84 -9.53
N LYS A 67 -12.56 -10.11 -9.38
CA LYS A 67 -13.31 -11.03 -10.24
C LYS A 67 -13.38 -10.63 -11.73
N ASN A 68 -13.03 -9.38 -12.04
CA ASN A 68 -13.02 -8.82 -13.39
C ASN A 68 -11.59 -8.65 -13.93
N ASP A 69 -10.61 -9.33 -13.34
CA ASP A 69 -9.18 -9.24 -13.69
C ASP A 69 -8.58 -7.83 -13.50
N LYS A 70 -9.22 -6.95 -12.72
CA LYS A 70 -8.69 -5.62 -12.38
C LYS A 70 -7.91 -5.66 -11.09
N GLU A 71 -6.79 -4.96 -11.03
CA GLU A 71 -6.01 -4.88 -9.79
C GLU A 71 -6.83 -4.27 -8.64
N ILE A 72 -6.68 -4.84 -7.46
CA ILE A 72 -7.20 -4.31 -6.21
C ILE A 72 -6.22 -3.25 -5.69
N ILE A 73 -6.69 -2.01 -5.58
CA ILE A 73 -5.96 -0.84 -5.12
C ILE A 73 -6.60 -0.34 -3.82
N LEU A 74 -5.80 -0.14 -2.78
CA LEU A 74 -6.26 0.36 -1.48
C LEU A 74 -5.77 1.79 -1.25
N GLY A 75 -6.60 2.63 -0.64
CA GLY A 75 -6.24 3.97 -0.21
C GLY A 75 -6.16 4.09 1.31
N PHE A 76 -5.23 4.90 1.80
CA PHE A 76 -5.11 5.24 3.21
C PHE A 76 -5.01 6.75 3.38
N SER A 77 -5.76 7.29 4.34
CA SER A 77 -5.73 8.73 4.62
C SER A 77 -4.45 9.18 5.32
N ASN A 78 -3.71 8.23 5.92
CA ASN A 78 -2.43 8.49 6.57
C ASN A 78 -1.61 7.18 6.73
N ARG A 79 -0.34 7.35 7.09
CA ARG A 79 0.61 6.26 7.30
C ARG A 79 0.20 5.32 8.43
N ASP A 80 -0.33 5.81 9.55
CA ASP A 80 -0.68 4.96 10.71
C ASP A 80 -1.77 3.95 10.38
N LYS A 81 -2.78 4.34 9.61
CA LYS A 81 -3.82 3.42 9.14
C LYS A 81 -3.26 2.32 8.24
N PHE A 82 -2.27 2.65 7.40
CA PHE A 82 -1.55 1.66 6.61
C PHE A 82 -0.69 0.73 7.46
N ILE A 83 0.03 1.25 8.46
CA ILE A 83 0.80 0.41 9.39
C ILE A 83 -0.13 -0.55 10.15
N ASN A 84 -1.30 -0.08 10.59
CA ASN A 84 -2.30 -0.94 11.20
C ASN A 84 -2.78 -2.05 10.26
N TYR A 85 -3.03 -1.72 8.99
CA TYR A 85 -3.34 -2.71 7.96
C TYR A 85 -2.23 -3.75 7.79
N LEU A 86 -0.96 -3.34 7.68
CA LEU A 86 0.18 -4.27 7.58
C LEU A 86 0.26 -5.22 8.78
N ASN A 87 0.03 -4.71 9.99
CA ASN A 87 0.05 -5.52 11.20
C ASN A 87 -1.08 -6.57 11.19
N LEU A 88 -2.27 -6.20 10.70
CA LEU A 88 -3.38 -7.13 10.52
C LEU A 88 -3.08 -8.18 9.44
N GLU A 89 -2.53 -7.79 8.29
CA GLU A 89 -2.16 -8.76 7.23
C GLU A 89 -1.10 -9.77 7.71
N LYS A 90 -0.08 -9.31 8.45
CA LYS A 90 0.95 -10.18 9.03
C LYS A 90 0.37 -11.24 9.97
N ASN A 91 -0.70 -10.91 10.69
CA ASN A 91 -1.36 -11.86 11.59
C ASN A 91 -2.19 -12.91 10.84
N VAL A 92 -2.51 -12.67 9.55
CA VAL A 92 -3.34 -13.56 8.72
C VAL A 92 -2.48 -14.48 7.84
N ILE A 93 -1.27 -14.06 7.46
CA ILE A 93 -0.38 -14.85 6.59
C ILE A 93 0.63 -15.65 7.43
N ASN A 94 0.37 -16.95 7.57
CA ASN A 94 1.39 -17.91 8.00
C ASN A 94 2.52 -17.94 6.96
N LYS A 95 3.76 -17.91 7.42
CA LYS A 95 4.99 -17.54 6.69
C LYS A 95 5.45 -18.49 5.57
N ASP A 96 4.61 -19.42 5.15
CA ASP A 96 4.96 -20.45 4.18
C ASP A 96 4.36 -20.14 2.81
N ILE A 97 5.19 -20.26 1.77
CA ILE A 97 4.90 -20.11 0.33
C ILE A 97 5.26 -18.72 -0.25
N ILE A 98 6.53 -18.53 -0.61
CA ILE A 98 6.93 -17.58 -1.68
C ILE A 98 7.88 -18.30 -2.66
N LYS A 99 7.43 -18.56 -3.89
CA LYS A 99 8.23 -19.15 -5.00
C LYS A 99 9.05 -18.10 -5.76
N ASN A 100 10.29 -18.45 -6.16
CA ASN A 100 11.35 -17.60 -6.75
C ASN A 100 11.14 -17.32 -8.25
N LEU A 101 11.03 -16.06 -8.70
CA LEU A 101 11.28 -15.62 -10.11
C LEU A 101 11.73 -14.13 -10.27
N GLY A 102 13.04 -13.82 -10.29
CA GLY A 102 13.57 -12.45 -10.56
C GLY A 102 15.06 -12.23 -10.21
N SER A 103 15.62 -11.06 -10.56
CA SER A 103 17.06 -10.72 -10.76
C SER A 103 17.96 -10.66 -9.51
N GLY A 104 17.57 -11.36 -8.45
CA GLY A 104 18.24 -11.43 -7.16
C GLY A 104 17.20 -11.43 -6.07
N THR A 105 17.11 -12.49 -5.27
CA THR A 105 15.97 -12.68 -4.35
C THR A 105 15.91 -11.66 -3.22
N CYS A 106 17.00 -10.91 -2.96
CA CYS A 106 17.20 -10.21 -1.70
C CYS A 106 16.54 -8.84 -1.57
N CYS A 107 16.40 -8.11 -2.67
CA CYS A 107 16.43 -6.66 -2.59
C CYS A 107 15.50 -6.00 -3.60
N THR A 108 14.98 -4.82 -3.26
CA THR A 108 14.30 -3.94 -4.21
C THR A 108 15.35 -3.04 -4.86
N ASP A 109 15.35 -2.98 -6.18
CA ASP A 109 16.20 -2.10 -6.97
C ASP A 109 15.44 -0.81 -7.35
N PHE A 110 16.13 0.32 -7.25
CA PHE A 110 15.62 1.65 -7.59
C PHE A 110 16.50 2.23 -8.69
N TYR A 111 15.88 2.65 -9.78
CA TYR A 111 16.55 3.07 -11.01
C TYR A 111 16.29 4.54 -11.28
N TRP A 112 17.32 5.21 -11.81
CA TRP A 112 17.24 6.63 -12.15
C TRP A 112 16.23 6.87 -13.28
N ASP A 113 16.27 6.04 -14.32
CA ASP A 113 15.39 6.19 -15.47
C ASP A 113 14.27 5.14 -15.47
N THR A 114 13.29 5.34 -16.35
CA THR A 114 12.25 4.35 -16.62
C THR A 114 12.85 3.06 -17.20
N ASN A 115 12.10 1.96 -17.12
CA ASN A 115 12.44 0.67 -17.72
C ASN A 115 13.80 0.10 -17.26
N LYS A 116 14.16 0.29 -15.98
CA LYS A 116 15.46 -0.12 -15.41
C LYS A 116 16.66 0.57 -16.07
N GLY A 117 16.47 1.77 -16.62
CA GLY A 117 17.53 2.56 -17.20
C GLY A 117 18.34 3.33 -16.16
N GLY A 118 19.52 3.79 -16.59
CA GLY A 118 20.39 4.64 -15.78
C GLY A 118 21.10 3.90 -14.63
N SER A 119 21.61 4.67 -13.68
CA SER A 119 22.19 4.13 -12.44
C SER A 119 21.11 3.45 -11.60
N TYR A 120 21.53 2.58 -10.68
CA TYR A 120 20.63 1.97 -9.71
C TYR A 120 21.30 1.74 -8.35
N PHE A 121 20.48 1.57 -7.32
CA PHE A 121 20.88 1.06 -6.02
C PHE A 121 19.82 0.11 -5.46
N SER A 122 20.19 -0.70 -4.47
CA SER A 122 19.30 -1.74 -3.93
C SER A 122 19.11 -1.60 -2.42
N ILE A 123 17.89 -1.86 -1.94
CA ILE A 123 17.57 -1.92 -0.50
C ILE A 123 16.92 -3.27 -0.18
N SER A 124 17.47 -3.96 0.82
CA SER A 124 16.89 -5.20 1.35
C SER A 124 15.65 -4.92 2.20
N PRO A 125 14.62 -5.79 2.17
CA PRO A 125 13.51 -5.74 3.12
C PRO A 125 13.97 -5.63 4.58
N GLY A 126 13.22 -4.85 5.37
CA GLY A 126 13.54 -4.47 6.74
C GLY A 126 14.27 -3.15 6.88
N ASN A 127 14.67 -2.52 5.77
CA ASN A 127 15.45 -1.28 5.78
C ASN A 127 14.63 -0.09 5.26
N VAL A 128 15.12 1.09 5.63
CA VAL A 128 14.60 2.38 5.18
C VAL A 128 15.76 3.21 4.65
N SER A 129 15.49 4.18 3.78
CA SER A 129 16.51 5.08 3.25
C SER A 129 15.94 6.48 3.03
N SER A 130 16.65 7.49 3.52
CA SER A 130 16.43 8.88 3.14
C SER A 130 17.31 9.21 1.96
N LEU A 131 16.75 9.87 0.94
CA LEU A 131 17.46 10.27 -0.27
C LEU A 131 18.02 11.69 -0.18
N SER A 132 17.74 12.39 0.91
CA SER A 132 18.33 13.70 1.18
C SER A 132 19.85 13.59 1.28
N GLY A 133 20.56 14.26 0.37
CA GLY A 133 22.02 14.40 0.41
C GLY A 133 22.83 13.29 -0.27
N ASN A 134 22.20 12.27 -0.85
CA ASN A 134 22.90 11.19 -1.57
C ASN A 134 22.83 11.29 -3.11
N GLY A 135 22.26 12.39 -3.63
CA GLY A 135 22.09 12.63 -5.07
C GLY A 135 20.91 11.88 -5.72
N TRP A 136 20.15 11.09 -4.95
CA TRP A 136 18.99 10.34 -5.45
C TRP A 136 17.64 10.97 -5.13
N ASN A 137 17.64 12.10 -4.41
CA ASN A 137 16.41 12.82 -4.10
C ASN A 137 15.68 13.20 -5.38
N ASP A 138 14.43 12.77 -5.51
CA ASP A 138 13.59 13.08 -6.67
C ASP A 138 14.23 12.63 -7.98
N GLN A 139 14.93 11.49 -7.98
CA GLN A 139 15.58 10.92 -9.17
C GLN A 139 15.07 9.53 -9.55
N ILE A 140 14.17 8.93 -8.77
CA ILE A 140 13.73 7.55 -9.05
C ILE A 140 12.59 7.59 -10.05
N SER A 141 12.76 6.87 -11.17
CA SER A 141 11.77 6.76 -12.24
C SER A 141 11.24 5.33 -12.44
N SER A 142 11.97 4.30 -12.01
CA SER A 142 11.44 2.93 -11.99
C SER A 142 12.00 2.07 -10.86
N ILE A 143 11.27 1.02 -10.50
CA ILE A 143 11.68 0.07 -9.45
C ILE A 143 11.48 -1.38 -9.88
N SER A 144 12.21 -2.29 -9.24
CA SER A 144 11.97 -3.74 -9.28
C SER A 144 11.94 -4.26 -7.87
N THR A 145 10.79 -4.75 -7.43
CA THR A 145 10.59 -5.14 -6.02
C THR A 145 11.43 -6.35 -5.64
N ALA A 146 11.74 -6.46 -4.35
CA ALA A 146 12.28 -7.68 -3.78
C ALA A 146 11.29 -8.85 -3.92
N LYS A 147 11.80 -10.08 -3.88
CA LYS A 147 10.95 -11.28 -3.86
C LYS A 147 10.16 -11.42 -2.56
N TYR A 148 10.80 -11.11 -1.44
CA TYR A 148 10.25 -11.26 -0.09
C TYR A 148 10.03 -9.91 0.57
N GLY A 149 9.50 -9.94 1.80
CA GLY A 149 8.98 -8.76 2.45
C GLY A 149 7.56 -8.47 1.99
N SER A 150 6.91 -7.53 2.68
CA SER A 150 5.51 -7.22 2.46
C SER A 150 5.34 -6.19 1.33
N TYR A 151 5.90 -4.99 1.51
CA TYR A 151 5.74 -3.89 0.56
C TYR A 151 7.01 -3.05 0.42
N THR A 152 7.26 -2.54 -0.78
CA THR A 152 8.15 -1.39 -1.00
C THR A 152 7.28 -0.15 -1.00
N VAL A 153 7.62 0.83 -0.16
CA VAL A 153 6.89 2.10 -0.04
C VAL A 153 7.81 3.25 -0.44
N LEU A 154 7.35 4.06 -1.37
CA LEU A 154 7.97 5.33 -1.76
C LEU A 154 7.18 6.47 -1.13
N TRP A 155 7.88 7.47 -0.60
CA TRP A 155 7.30 8.66 0.00
C TRP A 155 7.83 9.91 -0.70
N GLN A 156 6.90 10.85 -0.94
CA GLN A 156 7.20 12.11 -1.59
C GLN A 156 8.18 12.95 -0.78
N HIS A 157 8.05 12.91 0.55
CA HIS A 157 8.89 13.66 1.45
C HIS A 157 9.47 12.76 2.54
N THR A 158 10.47 13.28 3.25
CA THR A 158 11.05 12.61 4.41
C THR A 158 10.10 12.67 5.62
N PRO A 159 10.33 11.86 6.67
CA PRO A 159 9.53 11.88 7.90
C PRO A 159 9.45 13.26 8.56
N GLU A 160 10.52 14.06 8.50
CA GLU A 160 10.59 15.42 9.05
C GLU A 160 9.61 16.38 8.36
N HIS A 161 9.19 16.06 7.14
CA HIS A 161 8.25 16.80 6.33
C HIS A 161 6.90 16.07 6.20
N ASN A 162 6.58 15.21 7.18
CA ASN A 162 5.30 14.49 7.28
C ASN A 162 5.00 13.57 6.08
N TYR A 163 6.04 13.04 5.41
CA TYR A 163 5.98 12.07 4.32
C TYR A 163 5.32 12.51 3.00
N GLY A 164 4.40 13.49 3.02
CA GLY A 164 3.64 13.91 1.85
C GLY A 164 2.68 12.82 1.36
N TYR A 165 2.71 12.55 0.06
CA TYR A 165 2.05 11.38 -0.52
C TYR A 165 2.94 10.13 -0.45
N GLY A 166 2.33 8.95 -0.49
CA GLY A 166 3.02 7.68 -0.59
C GLY A 166 2.40 6.74 -1.62
N ILE A 167 3.22 5.82 -2.14
CA ILE A 167 2.77 4.69 -2.95
C ILE A 167 3.50 3.42 -2.49
N ALA A 168 2.75 2.34 -2.27
CA ALA A 168 3.28 1.05 -1.85
C ALA A 168 2.99 -0.04 -2.88
N PHE A 169 3.97 -0.88 -3.17
CA PHE A 169 3.86 -2.03 -4.07
C PHE A 169 4.10 -3.31 -3.30
N ASN A 170 3.20 -4.29 -3.43
CA ASN A 170 3.40 -5.59 -2.81
C ASN A 170 4.62 -6.29 -3.43
N ASN A 171 5.64 -6.56 -2.61
CA ASN A 171 6.92 -7.05 -3.11
C ASN A 171 6.77 -8.34 -3.91
N SER A 172 6.11 -9.34 -3.33
CA SER A 172 5.95 -10.67 -3.94
C SER A 172 5.10 -10.67 -5.21
N GLN A 173 4.06 -9.83 -5.27
CA GLN A 173 3.13 -9.80 -6.41
C GLN A 173 3.71 -9.03 -7.60
N TYR A 174 4.54 -8.02 -7.33
CA TYR A 174 5.22 -7.25 -8.36
C TYR A 174 6.60 -7.81 -8.75
N TYR A 175 7.09 -8.82 -8.03
CA TYR A 175 8.39 -9.43 -8.30
C TYR A 175 8.48 -9.95 -9.73
N GLY A 176 9.62 -9.68 -10.38
CA GLY A 176 9.85 -10.03 -11.78
C GLY A 176 9.28 -9.02 -12.79
N SER A 177 8.48 -8.03 -12.34
CA SER A 177 8.00 -6.93 -13.17
C SER A 177 8.84 -5.66 -12.94
N THR A 178 8.90 -4.80 -13.96
CA THR A 178 9.39 -3.42 -13.80
C THR A 178 8.21 -2.51 -13.56
N ILE A 179 8.29 -1.67 -12.53
CA ILE A 179 7.30 -0.64 -12.24
C ILE A 179 7.85 0.70 -12.71
N ASN A 180 7.21 1.34 -13.68
CA ASN A 180 7.54 2.69 -14.11
C ASN A 180 6.70 3.71 -13.34
N LEU A 181 7.36 4.63 -12.63
CA LEU A 181 6.67 5.62 -11.81
C LEU A 181 5.91 6.67 -12.63
N THR A 182 6.25 6.81 -13.92
CA THR A 182 5.48 7.58 -14.90
C THR A 182 4.03 7.12 -15.05
N ASP A 183 3.72 5.86 -14.70
CA ASP A 183 2.37 5.30 -14.85
C ASP A 183 1.50 5.53 -13.60
N HIS A 184 2.05 6.18 -12.58
CA HIS A 184 1.41 6.36 -11.27
C HIS A 184 1.28 7.84 -10.90
N TYR A 185 0.16 8.17 -10.25
CA TYR A 185 -0.18 9.55 -9.87
C TYR A 185 -0.61 9.62 -8.41
N MET A 186 -0.18 10.68 -7.74
CA MET A 186 -0.58 11.03 -6.38
C MET A 186 -2.07 11.41 -6.32
N GLY A 187 -2.58 11.64 -5.10
CA GLY A 187 -3.98 12.04 -4.91
C GLY A 187 -4.30 13.44 -5.44
N ASP A 188 -3.29 14.30 -5.58
CA ASP A 188 -3.39 15.65 -6.16
C ASP A 188 -3.19 15.70 -7.68
N GLY A 189 -2.88 14.56 -8.31
CA GLY A 189 -2.63 14.45 -9.75
C GLY A 189 -1.16 14.64 -10.15
N THR A 190 -0.25 14.86 -9.21
CA THR A 190 1.20 14.89 -9.49
C THR A 190 1.68 13.50 -9.90
N ASN A 191 2.51 13.42 -10.95
CA ASN A 191 3.10 12.16 -11.41
C ASN A 191 4.20 11.69 -10.43
N TRP A 192 4.36 10.39 -10.22
CA TRP A 192 5.35 9.85 -9.27
C TRP A 192 6.80 9.85 -9.77
N ASN A 193 7.04 10.06 -11.07
CA ASN A 193 8.38 10.14 -11.64
C ASN A 193 9.18 11.25 -10.98
N ASP A 194 10.38 10.93 -10.49
CA ASP A 194 11.28 11.92 -9.90
C ASP A 194 10.63 12.67 -8.72
N GLN A 195 9.88 11.96 -7.88
CA GLN A 195 9.23 12.55 -6.69
C GLN A 195 9.57 11.84 -5.38
N THR A 196 10.42 10.80 -5.40
CA THR A 196 10.71 10.04 -4.19
C THR A 196 11.82 10.70 -3.40
N SER A 197 11.57 10.97 -2.13
CA SER A 197 12.58 11.47 -1.18
C SER A 197 12.87 10.50 -0.02
N TYR A 198 11.97 9.54 0.24
CA TYR A 198 12.15 8.55 1.32
C TYR A 198 11.58 7.17 0.94
N ILE A 199 12.27 6.11 1.35
CA ILE A 199 11.95 4.73 0.97
C ILE A 199 11.83 3.87 2.22
N GLU A 200 10.83 2.99 2.23
CA GLU A 200 10.71 1.91 3.21
C GLU A 200 10.51 0.57 2.49
N VAL A 201 11.44 -0.38 2.62
CA VAL A 201 11.23 -1.76 2.14
C VAL A 201 10.84 -2.62 3.33
N LYS A 202 9.55 -2.94 3.44
CA LYS A 202 8.97 -3.62 4.61
C LYS A 202 9.23 -5.12 4.59
N ASN A 203 9.54 -5.66 5.77
CA ASN A 203 9.54 -7.11 6.06
C ASN A 203 8.13 -7.69 6.10
#